data_AF-A0A933GYK1-F1
#
_entry.id   AF-A0A933GYK1-F1
#
_cell.length_a   1.000
_cell.length_b   1.000
_cell.length_c   1.000
_cell.angle_alpha   90.00
_cell.angle_beta   90.00
_cell.angle_gamma   90.00
#
_symmetry.space_group_name_H-M   'P 1'
#
loop_
_entity.id
_entity.type
_entity.pdbx_description
1 polymer ?
#
loop_
_entity_poly.entity_id
_entity_poly.type
_entity_poly.pdbx_seq_one_letter_code
_entity_poly.pdbx_strand_id
1 'polypeptide(L)'
;MPRKLDARMTLDDLEDEILFTSAGLEVDPDAEDLAPATQGWLPLLDRVRAQDREVRWGAARVDASRAVNNGRLDHAVVAFGDDLFPAVGKDRSSARWRTFFTVPVSQFVKWALGREVAAVKGWLASSKDPVLEKHREPLAKWSTGAGDAVVATRALGPRRGEVWQAREELAEALTRERDGLHAELTKLGQDRKLPRDWPDTFFRVERRHAAPEPPAPATPTE
;
A
#
# COMPACT_ATOMS: atom_id res chain seq x y z
N MET A 1 14.30 -31.69 1.87
CA MET A 1 13.01 -31.19 1.34
C MET A 1 13.01 -29.69 1.53
N PRO A 2 12.68 -28.89 0.50
CA PRO A 2 12.76 -27.44 0.58
C PRO A 2 11.73 -26.88 1.55
N ARG A 3 12.08 -25.73 2.16
CA ARG A 3 11.17 -24.98 3.02
C ARG A 3 10.00 -24.44 2.20
N LYS A 4 8.78 -24.50 2.76
CA LYS A 4 7.59 -23.89 2.15
C LYS A 4 7.72 -22.37 2.14
N LEU A 5 7.35 -21.74 1.04
CA LEU A 5 7.28 -20.28 0.93
C LEU A 5 5.93 -19.81 1.47
N ASP A 6 5.93 -18.68 2.18
CA ASP A 6 4.73 -18.07 2.77
C ASP A 6 4.49 -16.70 2.12
N ALA A 7 3.22 -16.34 1.92
CA ALA A 7 2.78 -15.03 1.41
C ALA A 7 3.27 -13.85 2.27
N ARG A 8 3.63 -14.13 3.54
CA ARG A 8 4.22 -13.16 4.46
C ARG A 8 5.68 -12.81 4.17
N MET A 9 6.41 -13.68 3.46
CA MET A 9 7.79 -13.37 3.03
C MET A 9 7.79 -12.12 2.15
N THR A 10 8.84 -11.31 2.22
CA THR A 10 8.94 -10.15 1.32
C THR A 10 9.11 -10.62 -0.12
N LEU A 11 8.67 -9.80 -1.09
CA LEU A 11 8.89 -10.13 -2.51
C LEU A 11 10.39 -10.20 -2.84
N ASP A 12 11.22 -9.45 -2.11
CA ASP A 12 12.68 -9.49 -2.25
C ASP A 12 13.25 -10.80 -1.69
N ASP A 13 12.74 -11.32 -0.55
CA ASP A 13 13.14 -12.64 -0.05
C ASP A 13 12.79 -13.77 -1.03
N LEU A 14 11.62 -13.66 -1.69
CA LEU A 14 11.21 -14.63 -2.72
C LEU A 14 12.10 -14.54 -3.96
N GLU A 15 12.46 -13.32 -4.39
CA GLU A 15 13.40 -13.08 -5.49
C GLU A 15 14.76 -13.72 -5.19
N ASP A 16 15.27 -13.45 -4.00
CA ASP A 16 16.54 -13.95 -3.50
C ASP A 16 16.60 -15.49 -3.48
N GLU A 17 15.49 -16.15 -3.12
CA GLU A 17 15.35 -17.61 -3.17
C GLU A 17 15.38 -18.12 -4.62
N ILE A 18 14.64 -17.47 -5.52
CA ILE A 18 14.59 -17.84 -6.94
C ILE A 18 16.00 -17.70 -7.55
N LEU A 19 16.64 -16.54 -7.36
CA LEU A 19 17.98 -16.27 -7.89
C LEU A 19 19.03 -17.24 -7.34
N PHE A 20 18.97 -17.56 -6.04
CA PHE A 20 19.86 -18.55 -5.43
C PHE A 20 19.66 -19.93 -6.05
N THR A 21 18.41 -20.36 -6.20
CA THR A 21 18.09 -21.68 -6.77
C THR A 21 18.52 -21.79 -8.22
N SER A 22 18.17 -20.80 -9.06
CA SER A 22 18.55 -20.77 -10.48
C SER A 22 20.06 -20.75 -10.65
N ALA A 23 20.77 -19.87 -9.92
CA ALA A 23 22.23 -19.82 -9.99
C ALA A 23 22.87 -21.13 -9.51
N GLY A 24 22.31 -21.76 -8.47
CA GLY A 24 22.76 -23.07 -7.99
C GLY A 24 22.72 -24.13 -9.08
N LEU A 25 21.63 -24.21 -9.83
CA LEU A 25 21.49 -25.15 -10.95
C LEU A 25 22.49 -24.84 -12.07
N GLU A 26 22.72 -23.57 -12.39
CA GLU A 26 23.65 -23.16 -13.47
C GLU A 26 25.12 -23.46 -13.16
N VAL A 27 25.52 -23.43 -11.87
CA VAL A 27 26.93 -23.62 -11.49
C VAL A 27 27.28 -25.07 -11.19
N ASP A 28 26.30 -25.94 -10.93
CA ASP A 28 26.53 -27.35 -10.65
C ASP A 28 26.44 -28.17 -11.96
N PRO A 29 27.56 -28.74 -12.46
CA PRO A 29 27.55 -29.55 -13.68
C PRO A 29 26.65 -30.80 -13.59
N ASP A 30 26.29 -31.22 -12.38
CA ASP A 30 25.37 -32.32 -12.16
C ASP A 30 23.90 -31.92 -12.26
N ALA A 31 23.57 -30.62 -12.25
CA ALA A 31 22.21 -30.09 -12.27
C ALA A 31 21.91 -29.08 -13.39
N GLU A 32 22.90 -28.70 -14.22
CA GLU A 32 22.74 -27.65 -15.25
C GLU A 32 21.56 -27.89 -16.21
N ASP A 33 21.26 -29.15 -16.55
CA ASP A 33 20.14 -29.55 -17.41
C ASP A 33 18.76 -29.18 -16.81
N LEU A 34 18.68 -28.97 -15.49
CA LEU A 34 17.47 -28.57 -14.78
C LEU A 34 17.32 -27.05 -14.68
N ALA A 35 18.34 -26.25 -15.01
CA ALA A 35 18.26 -24.78 -14.96
C ALA A 35 17.02 -24.21 -15.69
N PRO A 36 16.62 -24.73 -16.88
CA PRO A 36 15.39 -24.29 -17.56
C PRO A 36 14.11 -24.42 -16.74
N ALA A 37 14.04 -25.33 -15.76
CA ALA A 37 12.86 -25.51 -14.91
C ALA A 37 12.53 -24.26 -14.06
N THR A 38 13.51 -23.39 -13.82
CA THR A 38 13.33 -22.19 -13.00
C THR A 38 13.01 -20.92 -13.81
N GLN A 39 13.08 -20.96 -15.14
CA GLN A 39 12.91 -19.77 -16.00
C GLN A 39 11.54 -19.11 -15.86
N GLY A 40 10.52 -19.88 -15.48
CA GLY A 40 9.17 -19.38 -15.26
C GLY A 40 8.97 -18.63 -13.94
N TRP A 41 9.89 -18.75 -12.96
CA TRP A 41 9.64 -18.31 -11.59
C TRP A 41 9.70 -16.78 -11.42
N LEU A 42 10.70 -16.12 -12.00
CA LEU A 42 10.82 -14.66 -11.96
C LEU A 42 9.61 -13.96 -12.60
N PRO A 43 9.12 -14.38 -13.79
CA PRO A 43 7.87 -13.83 -14.34
C PRO A 43 6.64 -13.95 -13.42
N LEU A 44 6.54 -15.00 -12.60
CA LEU A 44 5.44 -15.11 -11.61
C LEU A 44 5.55 -13.99 -10.57
N LEU A 45 6.76 -13.80 -10.02
CA LEU A 45 7.06 -12.77 -9.03
C LEU A 45 6.84 -11.36 -9.59
N ASP A 46 7.31 -11.09 -10.80
CA ASP A 46 7.23 -9.78 -11.44
C ASP A 46 5.78 -9.31 -11.62
N ARG A 47 4.86 -10.22 -11.95
CA ARG A 47 3.42 -9.90 -12.04
C ARG A 47 2.87 -9.40 -10.71
N VAL A 48 3.20 -10.09 -9.61
CA VAL A 48 2.75 -9.69 -8.27
C VAL A 48 3.43 -8.38 -7.83
N ARG A 49 4.72 -8.21 -8.14
CA ARG A 49 5.48 -6.98 -7.86
C ARG A 49 4.87 -5.77 -8.59
N ALA A 50 4.44 -5.94 -9.84
CA ALA A 50 3.75 -4.90 -10.60
C ALA A 50 2.41 -4.51 -9.96
N GLN A 51 1.59 -5.50 -9.59
CA GLN A 51 0.30 -5.27 -8.92
C GLN A 51 0.46 -4.57 -7.56
N ASP A 52 1.39 -5.03 -6.73
CA ASP A 52 1.67 -4.43 -5.43
C ASP A 52 2.13 -2.97 -5.57
N ARG A 53 3.03 -2.69 -6.52
CA ARG A 53 3.48 -1.32 -6.82
C ARG A 53 2.32 -0.43 -7.26
N GLU A 54 1.45 -0.93 -8.13
CA GLU A 54 0.30 -0.17 -8.60
C GLU A 54 -0.66 0.20 -7.46
N VAL A 55 -0.95 -0.75 -6.57
CA VAL A 55 -1.82 -0.51 -5.40
C VAL A 55 -1.18 0.45 -4.40
N ARG A 56 0.12 0.33 -4.13
CA ARG A 56 0.85 1.27 -3.27
C ARG A 56 0.86 2.68 -3.84
N TRP A 57 1.12 2.82 -5.14
CA TRP A 57 1.07 4.11 -5.82
C TRP A 57 -0.35 4.70 -5.80
N GLY A 58 -1.36 3.87 -6.07
CA GLY A 58 -2.77 4.25 -5.98
C GLY A 58 -3.15 4.74 -4.59
N ALA A 59 -2.72 4.05 -3.54
CA ALA A 59 -2.94 4.47 -2.15
C ALA A 59 -2.29 5.83 -1.86
N ALA A 60 -1.02 6.01 -2.21
CA ALA A 60 -0.32 7.28 -2.03
C ALA A 60 -1.01 8.43 -2.77
N ARG A 61 -1.50 8.19 -3.99
CA ARG A 61 -2.26 9.18 -4.77
C ARG A 61 -3.59 9.54 -4.10
N VAL A 62 -4.31 8.57 -3.55
CA VAL A 62 -5.56 8.81 -2.83
C VAL A 62 -5.31 9.61 -1.55
N ASP A 63 -4.28 9.28 -0.79
CA ASP A 63 -3.90 10.01 0.43
C ASP A 63 -3.50 11.45 0.11
N ALA A 64 -2.68 11.66 -0.92
CA ALA A 64 -2.30 12.99 -1.39
C ALA A 64 -3.53 13.80 -1.86
N SER A 65 -4.41 13.17 -2.65
CA SER A 65 -5.65 13.79 -3.12
C SER A 65 -6.54 14.21 -1.95
N ARG A 66 -6.68 13.35 -0.94
CA ARG A 66 -7.46 13.66 0.27
C ARG A 66 -6.85 14.84 1.03
N ALA A 67 -5.54 14.83 1.28
CA ALA A 67 -4.86 15.89 2.00
C ALA A 67 -5.00 17.25 1.29
N VAL A 68 -4.75 17.29 -0.01
CA VAL A 68 -4.84 18.51 -0.82
C VAL A 68 -6.27 19.03 -0.88
N ASN A 69 -7.24 18.18 -1.19
CA ASN A 69 -8.63 18.61 -1.32
C ASN A 69 -9.26 19.01 0.02
N ASN A 70 -8.93 18.32 1.13
CA ASN A 70 -9.36 18.71 2.47
C ASN A 70 -8.83 20.10 2.82
N GLY A 71 -7.50 20.30 2.75
CA GLY A 71 -6.91 21.60 3.10
C GLY A 71 -7.46 22.74 2.24
N ARG A 72 -7.67 22.51 0.94
CA ARG A 72 -8.27 23.52 0.06
C ARG A 72 -9.75 23.77 0.35
N LEU A 73 -10.50 22.75 0.76
CA LEU A 73 -11.88 22.91 1.21
C LEU A 73 -11.94 23.72 2.51
N ASP A 74 -11.09 23.39 3.50
CA ASP A 74 -10.98 24.13 4.76
C ASP A 74 -10.75 25.62 4.50
N HIS A 75 -9.78 25.95 3.63
CA HIS A 75 -9.49 27.33 3.24
C HIS A 75 -10.68 28.02 2.58
N ALA A 76 -11.39 27.35 1.66
CA ALA A 76 -12.56 27.90 1.00
C ALA A 76 -13.72 28.15 1.98
N VAL A 77 -13.93 27.24 2.93
CA VAL A 77 -14.95 27.37 3.97
C VAL A 77 -14.61 28.50 4.94
N VAL A 78 -13.33 28.64 5.33
CA VAL A 78 -12.87 29.76 6.17
C VAL A 78 -13.07 31.09 5.47
N ALA A 79 -12.64 31.22 4.21
CA ALA A 79 -12.82 32.44 3.43
C ALA A 79 -14.31 32.82 3.29
N PHE A 80 -15.17 31.84 3.05
CA PHE A 80 -16.63 32.06 3.04
C PHE A 80 -17.15 32.55 4.40
N GLY A 81 -16.71 31.93 5.50
CA GLY A 81 -17.07 32.36 6.85
C GLY A 81 -16.61 33.77 7.20
N ASP A 82 -15.39 34.13 6.78
CA ASP A 82 -14.78 35.45 7.02
C ASP A 82 -15.54 36.56 6.28
N ASP A 83 -16.03 36.29 5.07
CA ASP A 83 -16.87 37.24 4.31
C ASP A 83 -18.33 37.28 4.79
N LEU A 84 -18.86 36.14 5.24
CA LEU A 84 -20.24 36.07 5.73
C LEU A 84 -20.39 36.80 7.06
N PHE A 85 -19.38 36.74 7.95
CA PHE A 85 -19.43 37.33 9.29
C PHE A 85 -19.72 38.84 9.30
N PRO A 86 -19.01 39.69 8.54
CA PRO A 86 -19.38 41.11 8.42
C PRO A 86 -20.71 41.31 7.69
N ALA A 87 -21.04 40.46 6.71
CA ALA A 87 -22.31 40.55 5.96
C ALA A 87 -23.56 40.27 6.81
N VAL A 88 -23.41 39.58 7.95
CA VAL A 88 -24.47 39.38 8.97
C VAL A 88 -24.35 40.34 10.15
N GLY A 89 -23.62 41.45 10.00
CA GLY A 89 -23.47 42.44 11.07
C GLY A 89 -22.68 41.93 12.27
N LYS A 90 -21.76 40.98 12.05
CA LYS A 90 -20.97 40.32 13.09
C LYS A 90 -21.81 39.50 14.09
N ASP A 91 -23.03 39.12 13.71
CA ASP A 91 -23.91 38.29 14.53
C ASP A 91 -23.91 36.81 14.10
N ARG A 92 -23.20 35.97 14.87
CA ARG A 92 -23.18 34.50 14.69
C ARG A 92 -24.47 33.81 15.15
N SER A 93 -25.35 34.53 15.83
CA SER A 93 -26.66 34.01 16.24
C SER A 93 -27.75 34.22 15.19
N SER A 94 -27.48 35.08 14.19
CA SER A 94 -28.40 35.37 13.09
C SER A 94 -28.82 34.09 12.35
N ALA A 95 -30.08 34.05 11.93
CA ALA A 95 -30.61 32.91 11.17
C ALA A 95 -29.79 32.64 9.90
N ARG A 96 -29.39 33.72 9.20
CA ARG A 96 -28.56 33.67 8.00
C ARG A 96 -27.19 33.03 8.23
N TRP A 97 -26.51 33.33 9.36
CA TRP A 97 -25.26 32.67 9.73
C TRP A 97 -25.49 31.18 10.02
N ARG A 98 -26.50 30.89 10.84
CA ARG A 98 -26.83 29.53 11.30
C ARG A 98 -27.29 28.58 10.18
N THR A 99 -27.77 29.13 9.06
CA THR A 99 -28.05 28.33 7.84
C THR A 99 -26.81 27.58 7.35
N PHE A 100 -25.62 28.18 7.50
CA PHE A 100 -24.37 27.57 7.05
C PHE A 100 -23.58 26.99 8.22
N PHE A 101 -23.41 27.78 9.29
CA PHE A 101 -22.53 27.43 10.39
C PHE A 101 -23.32 27.21 11.68
N THR A 102 -23.59 25.94 12.00
CA THR A 102 -24.19 25.53 13.29
C THR A 102 -23.18 25.48 14.42
N VAL A 103 -21.89 25.48 14.08
CA VAL A 103 -20.73 25.53 14.99
C VAL A 103 -19.76 26.60 14.49
N PRO A 104 -18.79 27.05 15.31
CA PRO A 104 -17.73 27.93 14.83
C PRO A 104 -17.02 27.36 13.60
N VAL A 105 -16.63 28.22 12.65
CA VAL A 105 -15.95 27.81 11.40
C VAL A 105 -14.72 26.94 11.66
N SER A 106 -13.93 27.29 12.68
CA SER A 106 -12.75 26.52 13.10
C SER A 106 -13.05 25.11 13.62
N GLN A 107 -14.27 24.84 14.07
CA GLN A 107 -14.74 23.51 14.43
C GLN A 107 -15.39 22.80 13.24
N PHE A 108 -16.05 23.55 12.35
CA PHE A 108 -16.68 23.01 11.15
C PHE A 108 -15.65 22.32 10.24
N VAL A 109 -14.52 22.98 9.94
CA VAL A 109 -13.43 22.42 9.10
C VAL A 109 -12.67 21.27 9.78
N LYS A 110 -12.97 20.97 11.04
CA LYS A 110 -12.43 19.80 11.76
C LYS A 110 -13.40 18.62 11.76
N TRP A 111 -14.55 18.74 11.11
CA TRP A 111 -15.47 17.63 10.98
C TRP A 111 -14.85 16.49 10.16
N ALA A 112 -15.41 15.30 10.30
CA ALA A 112 -15.07 14.22 9.38
C ALA A 112 -15.35 14.66 7.94
N LEU A 113 -14.37 14.54 7.05
CA LEU A 113 -14.43 15.07 5.68
C LEU A 113 -15.73 14.72 4.92
N GLY A 114 -16.24 13.50 5.07
CA GLY A 114 -17.50 13.11 4.44
C GLY A 114 -18.71 13.92 4.91
N ARG A 115 -18.74 14.31 6.20
CA ARG A 115 -19.78 15.17 6.78
C ARG A 115 -19.63 16.62 6.31
N GLU A 116 -18.41 17.13 6.28
CA GLU A 116 -18.12 18.48 5.79
C GLU A 116 -18.54 18.63 4.32
N VAL A 117 -18.10 17.70 3.46
CA VAL A 117 -18.48 17.67 2.04
C VAL A 117 -19.99 17.66 1.85
N ALA A 118 -20.71 16.84 2.63
CA ALA A 118 -22.17 16.77 2.57
C ALA A 118 -22.82 18.11 2.94
N ALA A 119 -22.33 18.78 3.98
CA ALA A 119 -22.83 20.09 4.41
C ALA A 119 -22.59 21.16 3.34
N VAL A 120 -21.35 21.27 2.82
CA VAL A 120 -20.99 22.25 1.78
C VAL A 120 -21.81 22.03 0.51
N LYS A 121 -21.95 20.79 0.05
CA LYS A 121 -22.79 20.47 -1.11
C LYS A 121 -24.26 20.83 -0.86
N GLY A 122 -24.75 20.63 0.37
CA GLY A 122 -26.08 21.06 0.80
C GLY A 122 -26.28 22.58 0.67
N TRP A 123 -25.31 23.39 1.12
CA TRP A 123 -25.35 24.84 0.97
C TRP A 123 -25.41 25.27 -0.50
N LEU A 124 -24.54 24.68 -1.33
CA LEU A 124 -24.45 24.98 -2.75
C LEU A 124 -25.74 24.63 -3.50
N ALA A 125 -26.45 23.58 -3.07
CA ALA A 125 -27.72 23.16 -3.68
C ALA A 125 -28.92 24.00 -3.23
N SER A 126 -28.94 24.42 -1.95
CA SER A 126 -30.14 24.98 -1.32
C SER A 126 -30.16 26.51 -1.21
N SER A 127 -28.98 27.16 -1.25
CA SER A 127 -28.87 28.59 -1.00
C SER A 127 -28.42 29.37 -2.25
N LYS A 128 -28.93 30.60 -2.35
CA LYS A 128 -28.54 31.62 -3.35
C LYS A 128 -28.00 32.87 -2.65
N ASP A 129 -27.42 32.69 -1.45
CA ASP A 129 -26.87 33.80 -0.68
C ASP A 129 -25.80 34.55 -1.50
N PRO A 130 -25.86 35.89 -1.62
CA PRO A 130 -24.91 36.64 -2.43
C PRO A 130 -23.44 36.47 -2.02
N VAL A 131 -23.15 36.20 -0.74
CA VAL A 131 -21.79 35.90 -0.27
C VAL A 131 -21.40 34.50 -0.70
N LEU A 132 -22.30 33.52 -0.58
CA LEU A 132 -22.05 32.15 -1.06
C LEU A 132 -21.76 32.13 -2.55
N GLU A 133 -22.48 32.90 -3.37
CA GLU A 133 -22.26 32.98 -4.82
C GLU A 133 -20.82 33.41 -5.18
N LYS A 134 -20.22 34.31 -4.40
CA LYS A 134 -18.81 34.73 -4.60
C LYS A 134 -17.82 33.60 -4.34
N HIS A 135 -18.18 32.66 -3.47
CA HIS A 135 -17.35 31.51 -3.06
C HIS A 135 -17.80 30.18 -3.70
N ARG A 136 -18.81 30.21 -4.58
CA ARG A 136 -19.45 29.01 -5.13
C ARG A 136 -18.48 28.12 -5.88
N GLU A 137 -17.67 28.70 -6.76
CA GLU A 137 -16.71 27.96 -7.57
C GLU A 137 -15.66 27.21 -6.72
N PRO A 138 -14.89 27.84 -5.82
CA PRO A 138 -13.92 27.12 -5.01
C PRO A 138 -14.58 26.09 -4.09
N LEU A 139 -15.71 26.41 -3.45
CA LEU A 139 -16.43 25.45 -2.59
C LEU A 139 -16.92 24.24 -3.40
N ALA A 140 -17.45 24.44 -4.61
CA ALA A 140 -17.92 23.35 -5.47
C ALA A 140 -16.77 22.46 -5.95
N LYS A 141 -15.66 23.07 -6.39
CA LYS A 141 -14.47 22.36 -6.84
C LYS A 141 -13.89 21.47 -5.73
N TRP A 142 -13.61 22.07 -4.57
CA TRP A 142 -12.90 21.37 -3.51
C TRP A 142 -13.79 20.38 -2.75
N SER A 143 -15.09 20.66 -2.59
CA SER A 143 -16.02 19.68 -2.00
C SER A 143 -16.27 18.48 -2.92
N THR A 144 -16.25 18.68 -4.24
CA THR A 144 -16.30 17.57 -5.21
C THR A 144 -15.03 16.71 -5.11
N GLY A 145 -13.85 17.32 -5.24
CA GLY A 145 -12.58 16.60 -5.15
C GLY A 145 -12.38 15.88 -3.81
N ALA A 146 -12.78 16.49 -2.70
CA ALA A 146 -12.75 15.85 -1.38
C ALA A 146 -13.73 14.67 -1.29
N GLY A 147 -14.93 14.81 -1.85
CA GLY A 147 -15.90 13.72 -1.94
C GLY A 147 -15.37 12.53 -2.74
N ASP A 148 -14.76 12.79 -3.90
CA ASP A 148 -14.17 11.76 -4.75
C ASP A 148 -13.01 11.05 -4.04
N ALA A 149 -12.18 11.78 -3.29
CA ALA A 149 -11.10 11.20 -2.50
C ALA A 149 -11.62 10.27 -1.37
N VAL A 150 -12.75 10.61 -0.74
CA VAL A 150 -13.40 9.73 0.26
C VAL A 150 -13.89 8.43 -0.38
N VAL A 151 -14.48 8.51 -1.57
CA VAL A 151 -14.91 7.32 -2.32
C VAL A 151 -13.70 6.48 -2.72
N ALA A 152 -12.66 7.09 -3.27
CA ALA A 152 -11.44 6.41 -3.67
C ALA A 152 -10.73 5.72 -2.50
N THR A 153 -10.76 6.32 -1.30
CA THR A 153 -10.20 5.71 -0.08
C THR A 153 -10.89 4.37 0.23
N ARG A 154 -12.22 4.29 0.07
CA ARG A 154 -12.97 3.05 0.30
C ARG A 154 -12.64 1.98 -0.74
N ALA A 155 -12.39 2.39 -1.99
CA ALA A 155 -12.04 1.50 -3.08
C ALA A 155 -10.65 0.85 -2.93
N LEU A 156 -9.78 1.35 -2.04
CA LEU A 156 -8.47 0.72 -1.78
C LEU A 156 -8.57 -0.63 -1.05
N GLY A 157 -9.63 -0.85 -0.26
CA GLY A 157 -9.80 -2.07 0.53
C GLY A 157 -9.78 -3.34 -0.34
N PRO A 158 -10.69 -3.47 -1.33
CA PRO A 158 -10.72 -4.60 -2.26
C PRO A 158 -9.38 -4.80 -2.99
N ARG A 159 -8.76 -3.73 -3.49
CA ARG A 159 -7.48 -3.80 -4.21
C ARG A 159 -6.32 -4.33 -3.37
N ARG A 160 -6.29 -3.99 -2.07
CA ARG A 160 -5.30 -4.56 -1.14
C ARG A 160 -5.56 -6.04 -0.89
N GLY A 161 -6.83 -6.45 -0.84
CA GLY A 161 -7.22 -7.87 -0.77
C GLY A 161 -6.77 -8.65 -2.00
N GLU A 162 -6.97 -8.11 -3.20
CA GLU A 162 -6.52 -8.72 -4.46
C GLU A 162 -4.99 -8.93 -4.48
N VAL A 163 -4.21 -7.94 -4.04
CA VAL A 163 -2.75 -8.09 -3.93
C VAL A 163 -2.37 -9.16 -2.91
N TRP A 164 -3.07 -9.22 -1.77
CA TRP A 164 -2.82 -10.27 -0.78
C TRP A 164 -3.07 -11.67 -1.36
N GLN A 165 -4.20 -11.87 -2.03
CA GLN A 165 -4.52 -13.12 -2.70
C GLN A 165 -3.47 -13.48 -3.76
N ALA A 166 -3.02 -12.52 -4.57
CA ALA A 166 -1.96 -12.74 -5.55
C ALA A 166 -0.64 -13.20 -4.91
N ARG A 167 -0.33 -12.73 -3.68
CA ARG A 167 0.85 -13.18 -2.93
C ARG A 167 0.69 -14.61 -2.40
N GLU A 168 -0.52 -14.99 -1.97
CA GLU A 168 -0.83 -16.37 -1.58
C GLU A 168 -0.66 -17.31 -2.78
N GLU A 169 -1.26 -16.98 -3.92
CA GLU A 169 -1.15 -17.75 -5.16
C GLU A 169 0.31 -17.88 -5.63
N LEU A 170 1.10 -16.81 -5.52
CA LEU A 170 2.54 -16.85 -5.82
C LEU A 170 3.30 -17.79 -4.88
N ALA A 171 3.07 -17.68 -3.57
CA ALA A 171 3.77 -18.51 -2.58
C ALA A 171 3.46 -20.00 -2.77
N GLU A 172 2.20 -20.33 -3.06
CA GLU A 172 1.77 -21.68 -3.39
C GLU A 172 2.38 -22.19 -4.70
N ALA A 173 2.38 -21.36 -5.75
CA ALA A 173 2.98 -21.71 -7.03
C ALA A 173 4.48 -21.98 -6.89
N LEU A 174 5.24 -21.06 -6.30
CA LEU A 174 6.69 -21.24 -6.10
C LEU A 174 7.00 -22.43 -5.20
N THR A 175 6.20 -22.67 -4.16
CA THR A 175 6.36 -23.85 -3.31
C THR A 175 6.20 -25.15 -4.10
N ARG A 176 5.17 -25.22 -4.95
CA ARG A 176 4.90 -26.39 -5.79
C ARG A 176 6.04 -26.63 -6.79
N GLU A 177 6.49 -25.58 -7.47
CA GLU A 177 7.61 -25.67 -8.41
C GLU A 177 8.90 -26.11 -7.71
N ARG A 178 9.17 -25.60 -6.49
CA ARG A 178 10.32 -26.03 -5.67
C ARG A 178 10.23 -27.48 -5.23
N ASP A 179 9.05 -27.95 -4.83
CA ASP A 179 8.85 -29.36 -4.48
C ASP A 179 9.10 -30.27 -5.69
N GLY A 180 8.63 -29.86 -6.87
CA GLY A 180 8.87 -30.54 -8.14
C GLY A 180 10.36 -30.62 -8.48
N LEU A 181 11.06 -29.48 -8.43
CA LEU A 181 12.50 -29.43 -8.67
C LEU A 181 13.28 -30.28 -7.66
N HIS A 182 12.91 -30.26 -6.38
CA HIS A 182 13.58 -31.08 -5.37
C HIS A 182 13.41 -32.58 -5.64
N ALA A 183 12.24 -33.01 -6.11
CA ALA A 183 12.01 -34.39 -6.50
C ALA A 183 12.87 -34.79 -7.70
N GLU A 184 13.02 -33.92 -8.70
CA GLU A 184 13.90 -34.13 -9.86
C GLU A 184 15.36 -34.20 -9.46
N LEU A 185 15.85 -33.26 -8.64
CA LEU A 185 17.20 -33.29 -8.07
C LEU A 185 17.44 -34.55 -7.24
N THR A 186 16.45 -35.00 -6.46
CA THR A 186 16.58 -36.23 -5.67
C THR A 186 16.78 -37.45 -6.58
N LYS A 187 16.02 -37.55 -7.67
CA LYS A 187 16.17 -38.63 -8.66
C LYS A 187 17.54 -38.55 -9.34
N LEU A 188 17.93 -37.35 -9.78
CA LEU A 188 19.22 -37.13 -10.45
C LEU A 188 20.40 -37.47 -9.54
N GLY A 189 20.33 -37.09 -8.26
CA GLY A 189 21.34 -37.44 -7.26
C GLY A 189 21.44 -38.95 -7.02
N GLN A 190 20.33 -39.68 -7.06
CA GLN A 190 20.34 -41.16 -6.98
C GLN A 190 21.01 -41.78 -8.22
N ASP A 191 20.64 -41.32 -9.41
CA ASP A 191 21.18 -41.82 -10.69
C ASP A 191 22.70 -41.57 -10.79
N ARG A 192 23.17 -40.42 -10.30
CA ARG A 192 24.59 -40.02 -10.29
C ARG A 192 25.36 -40.43 -9.02
N LYS A 193 24.72 -41.10 -8.06
CA LYS A 193 25.30 -41.52 -6.76
C LYS A 193 25.90 -40.36 -5.95
N LEU A 194 25.24 -39.21 -5.97
CA LEU A 194 25.61 -38.02 -5.21
C LEU A 194 25.19 -38.15 -3.73
N PRO A 195 25.76 -37.33 -2.83
CA PRO A 195 25.36 -37.29 -1.43
C PRO A 195 23.85 -37.10 -1.25
N ARG A 196 23.28 -37.70 -0.19
CA ARG A 196 21.84 -37.67 0.07
C ARG A 196 21.29 -36.25 0.27
N ASP A 197 22.12 -35.36 0.80
CA ASP A 197 21.83 -33.95 1.09
C ASP A 197 22.12 -33.02 -0.10
N TRP A 198 22.71 -33.52 -1.19
CA TRP A 198 23.01 -32.73 -2.39
C TRP A 198 21.80 -31.94 -2.91
N PRO A 199 20.57 -32.52 -3.05
CA PRO A 199 19.40 -31.76 -3.51
C PRO A 199 19.04 -30.57 -2.61
N ASP A 200 19.34 -30.65 -1.31
CA ASP A 200 19.00 -29.58 -0.36
C ASP A 200 19.94 -28.37 -0.50
N THR A 201 21.11 -28.53 -1.15
CA THR A 201 22.10 -27.44 -1.33
C THR A 201 21.64 -26.36 -2.32
N PHE A 202 20.68 -26.68 -3.20
CA PHE A 202 20.12 -25.77 -4.20
C PHE A 202 19.07 -24.80 -3.62
N PHE A 203 18.69 -24.95 -2.35
CA PHE A 203 17.67 -24.15 -1.71
C PHE A 203 18.25 -23.39 -0.52
N ARG A 204 17.81 -22.15 -0.28
CA ARG A 204 18.35 -21.40 0.86
C ARG A 204 17.89 -22.02 2.17
N VAL A 205 18.86 -22.27 3.05
CA VAL A 205 18.61 -22.56 4.46
C VAL A 205 18.33 -21.25 5.17
N GLU A 206 17.32 -21.20 6.06
CA GLU A 206 17.04 -20.00 6.85
C GLU A 206 18.30 -19.57 7.62
N ARG A 207 18.89 -18.44 7.23
CA ARG A 207 19.76 -17.70 8.13
C ARG A 207 18.86 -17.12 9.21
N ARG A 208 18.83 -17.77 10.38
CA ARG A 208 18.43 -17.07 11.61
C ARG A 208 19.25 -15.78 11.63
N HIS A 209 18.57 -14.63 11.58
CA HIS A 209 19.23 -13.37 11.89
C HIS A 209 19.95 -13.57 13.22
N ALA A 210 21.29 -13.58 13.19
CA ALA A 210 22.08 -13.64 14.40
C ALA A 210 21.64 -12.48 15.29
N ALA A 211 21.32 -12.77 16.54
CA ALA A 211 21.03 -11.73 17.51
C ALA A 211 22.19 -10.72 17.51
N PRO A 212 21.91 -9.40 17.61
CA PRO A 212 22.96 -8.40 17.63
C PRO A 212 23.98 -8.76 18.72
N GLU A 213 25.24 -8.80 18.31
CA GLU A 213 26.37 -9.11 19.19
C GLU A 213 26.35 -8.12 20.37
N PRO A 214 26.37 -8.61 21.63
CA PRO A 214 26.30 -7.73 22.79
C PRO A 214 27.50 -6.76 22.76
N PRO A 215 27.30 -5.48 23.13
CA PRO A 215 28.35 -4.49 23.05
C PRO A 215 29.55 -4.91 23.90
N ALA A 216 30.75 -4.76 23.33
CA ALA A 216 31.99 -5.08 24.01
C ALA A 216 32.09 -4.33 25.36
N PRO A 217 32.58 -4.99 26.43
CA PRO A 217 32.69 -4.37 27.73
C PRO A 217 33.61 -3.14 27.66
N ALA A 218 33.15 -2.02 28.21
CA ALA A 218 33.90 -0.78 28.25
C ALA A 218 35.23 -1.00 28.98
N THR A 219 36.34 -0.70 28.31
CA THR A 219 37.66 -0.64 28.93
C THR A 219 37.66 0.44 30.02
N PRO A 220 38.18 0.16 31.24
CA PRO A 220 38.31 1.17 32.27
C PRO A 220 39.35 2.20 31.82
N THR A 221 38.97 3.47 31.81
CA THR A 221 39.89 4.59 31.65
C THR A 221 40.64 4.79 32.97
N GLU A 222 41.96 4.61 32.96
CA GLU A 222 42.87 5.06 34.04
C GLU A 222 43.06 6.58 34.01
#